data_AF-A0A846CUJ7-F1
#
_entry.id   AF-A0A846CUJ7-F1
#
_cell.length_a   1.000
_cell.length_b   1.000
_cell.length_c   1.000
_cell.angle_alpha   90.00
_cell.angle_beta   90.00
_cell.angle_gamma   90.00
#
_symmetry.space_group_name_H-M   'P 1'
#
loop_
_entity.id
_entity.type
_entity.pdbx_description
1 polymer ?
#
loop_
_entity_poly.entity_id
_entity_poly.type
_entity_poly.pdbx_seq_one_letter_code
_entity_poly.pdbx_strand_id
1 'polypeptide(L)'
;MKSIPGPKTPTLLQKIQFLLNPINSVEYAAKKYGDIFTIVTFSGKKLVVVNNPKDLQEVLTKDNGNEYEVPTNKAFKLLLGEYSIAFLEGDRHRIFFKSPDRKI
;
A
#
# COMPACT_ATOMS: atom_id res chain seq x y z
N MET A 1 24.91 0.49 -0.27
CA MET A 1 23.51 0.58 -0.75
C MET A 1 22.89 1.85 -0.20
N LYS A 2 22.19 2.64 -1.03
CA LYS A 2 21.55 3.90 -0.60
C LYS A 2 20.28 3.57 0.18
N SER A 3 20.18 4.00 1.45
CA SER A 3 18.98 3.77 2.27
C SER A 3 17.86 4.72 1.84
N ILE A 4 16.64 4.21 1.68
CA ILE A 4 15.45 5.03 1.45
C ILE A 4 15.19 5.89 2.70
N PRO A 5 14.96 7.21 2.56
CA PRO A 5 14.75 8.10 3.69
C PRO A 5 13.45 7.77 4.45
N GLY A 6 13.37 8.19 5.71
CA GLY A 6 12.17 7.98 6.52
C GLY A 6 12.30 8.51 7.93
N PRO A 7 11.18 8.53 8.68
CA PRO A 7 11.14 9.02 10.05
C PRO A 7 12.01 8.19 10.99
N LYS A 8 12.85 8.89 11.76
CA LYS A 8 13.65 8.33 12.86
C LYS A 8 12.95 8.42 14.22
N THR A 9 11.72 8.95 14.25
CA THR A 9 10.93 9.04 15.48
C THR A 9 10.61 7.65 16.01
N PRO A 10 10.41 7.47 17.33
CA PRO A 10 10.01 6.19 17.90
C PRO A 10 8.79 5.60 17.20
N THR A 11 8.84 4.30 16.91
CA THR A 11 7.79 3.56 16.17
C THR A 11 6.40 3.72 16.76
N LEU A 12 6.27 3.77 18.09
CA LEU A 12 4.98 3.95 18.75
C LEU A 12 4.35 5.32 18.41
N LEU A 13 5.16 6.38 18.42
CA LEU A 13 4.69 7.73 18.07
C LEU A 13 4.28 7.81 16.60
N GLN A 14 5.03 7.16 15.70
CA GLN A 14 4.66 7.09 14.29
C GLN A 14 3.30 6.41 14.09
N LYS A 15 3.05 5.29 14.79
CA LYS A 15 1.77 4.57 14.74
C LYS A 15 0.62 5.42 15.26
N ILE A 16 0.80 6.10 16.40
CA ILE A 16 -0.23 6.99 16.98
C ILE A 16 -0.52 8.14 16.01
N GLN A 17 0.51 8.78 15.45
CA GLN A 17 0.34 9.87 14.49
C GLN A 17 -0.44 9.42 13.25
N PHE A 18 -0.08 8.26 12.67
CA PHE A 18 -0.77 7.70 11.51
C PHE A 18 -2.21 7.28 11.83
N LEU A 19 -2.46 6.73 13.02
CA LEU A 19 -3.80 6.34 13.47
C LEU A 19 -4.74 7.56 13.60
N LEU A 20 -4.23 8.66 14.17
CA LEU A 20 -5.02 9.87 14.42
C LEU A 20 -5.21 10.73 13.16
N ASN A 21 -4.24 10.73 12.24
CA ASN A 21 -4.30 11.56 11.04
C ASN A 21 -3.51 10.95 9.87
N PRO A 22 -4.04 9.92 9.19
CA PRO A 22 -3.29 9.16 8.20
C PRO A 22 -2.92 9.99 6.98
N ILE A 23 -3.84 10.80 6.45
CA ILE A 23 -3.63 11.62 5.25
C ILE A 23 -2.50 12.63 5.50
N ASN A 24 -2.62 13.46 6.53
CA ASN A 24 -1.60 14.47 6.82
C ASN A 24 -0.25 13.85 7.20
N SER A 25 -0.25 12.64 7.80
CA SER A 25 0.99 11.93 8.12
C SER A 25 1.77 11.54 6.86
N VAL A 26 1.07 11.04 5.84
CA VAL A 26 1.67 10.67 4.55
C VAL A 26 2.10 11.93 3.79
N GLU A 27 1.27 12.97 3.74
CA GLU A 27 1.62 14.25 3.09
C GLU A 27 2.83 14.92 3.74
N TYR A 28 2.90 14.93 5.08
CA TYR A 28 4.05 15.45 5.81
C TYR A 28 5.32 14.66 5.48
N ALA A 29 5.21 13.33 5.44
CA ALA A 29 6.33 12.47 5.09
C ALA A 29 6.80 12.70 3.64
N ALA A 30 5.87 12.84 2.69
CA ALA A 30 6.18 13.17 1.30
C ALA A 30 6.88 14.53 1.17
N LYS A 31 6.37 15.57 1.83
CA LYS A 31 7.00 16.91 1.86
C LYS A 31 8.42 16.88 2.45
N LYS A 32 8.68 16.00 3.42
CA LYS A 32 9.94 15.94 4.16
C LYS A 32 10.99 15.03 3.54
N TYR A 33 10.56 13.90 2.97
CA TYR A 33 11.46 12.84 2.49
C TYR A 33 11.43 12.68 0.95
N GLY A 34 10.58 13.44 0.25
CA GLY A 34 10.44 13.41 -1.19
C GLY A 34 9.47 12.33 -1.67
N ASP A 35 9.64 11.93 -2.93
CA ASP A 35 8.69 11.06 -3.63
C ASP A 35 8.77 9.58 -3.23
N ILE A 36 9.91 9.12 -2.74
CA ILE A 36 10.12 7.74 -2.30
C ILE A 36 10.68 7.74 -0.89
N PHE A 37 9.88 7.26 0.05
CA PHE A 37 10.23 7.26 1.47
C PHE A 37 9.72 6.02 2.18
N THR A 38 10.13 5.83 3.43
CA THR A 38 9.68 4.73 4.27
C THR A 38 8.75 5.21 5.37
N ILE A 39 7.76 4.39 5.71
CA ILE A 39 6.93 4.52 6.91
C ILE A 39 6.98 3.22 7.71
N VAL A 40 6.57 3.27 8.98
CA VAL A 40 6.44 2.06 9.80
C VAL A 40 4.97 1.63 9.86
N THR A 41 4.69 0.38 9.51
CA THR A 41 3.35 -0.20 9.57
C THR A 41 2.93 -0.49 11.01
N PHE A 42 1.64 -0.77 11.23
CA PHE A 42 1.15 -1.24 12.54
C PHE A 42 1.86 -2.50 13.02
N SER A 43 2.30 -3.39 12.12
CA SER A 43 3.09 -4.58 12.46
C SER A 43 4.56 -4.28 12.79
N GLY A 44 4.99 -3.01 12.75
CA GLY A 44 6.37 -2.60 13.01
C GLY A 44 7.34 -2.82 11.84
N LYS A 45 6.84 -3.23 10.67
CA LYS A 45 7.65 -3.39 9.46
C LYS A 45 7.81 -2.05 8.75
N LYS A 46 8.92 -1.84 8.05
CA LYS A 46 9.08 -0.68 7.17
C LYS A 46 8.36 -0.96 5.86
N LEU A 47 7.55 0.00 5.39
CA LEU A 47 6.91 0.01 4.09
C LEU A 47 7.53 1.14 3.27
N VAL A 48 7.88 0.85 2.01
CA VAL A 48 8.27 1.88 1.05
C VAL A 48 7.00 2.48 0.45
N VAL A 49 6.93 3.80 0.45
CA VAL A 49 5.84 4.59 -0.15
C VAL A 49 6.38 5.24 -1.41
N VAL A 50 5.63 5.09 -2.50
CA VAL A 50 5.87 5.75 -3.80
C VAL A 50 4.79 6.81 -3.98
N ASN A 51 5.18 8.08 -3.97
CA ASN A 51 4.28 9.24 -3.98
C ASN A 51 4.33 10.02 -5.32
N ASN A 52 5.28 9.71 -6.21
CA ASN A 52 5.30 10.27 -7.55
C ASN A 52 4.29 9.56 -8.47
N PRO A 53 3.40 10.27 -9.18
CA PRO A 53 2.41 9.63 -10.06
C PRO A 53 3.02 8.79 -11.19
N LYS A 54 4.16 9.17 -11.75
CA LYS A 54 4.82 8.42 -12.83
C LYS A 54 5.43 7.12 -12.30
N ASP A 55 6.11 7.19 -11.16
CA ASP A 55 6.69 6.00 -10.52
C ASP A 55 5.59 5.05 -10.05
N LEU A 56 4.49 5.58 -9.51
CA LEU A 56 3.32 4.79 -9.13
C LEU A 56 2.71 4.07 -10.34
N GLN A 57 2.59 4.78 -11.48
CA GLN A 57 2.12 4.17 -12.72
C GLN A 57 3.05 3.03 -13.17
N GLU A 58 4.37 3.23 -13.13
CA GLU A 58 5.32 2.17 -13.47
C GLU A 58 5.14 0.95 -12.55
N VAL A 59 5.10 1.15 -11.23
CA VAL A 59 4.93 0.07 -10.25
C VAL A 59 3.63 -0.71 -10.48
N LEU A 60 2.55 -0.04 -10.87
CA LEU A 60 1.22 -0.67 -11.03
C LEU A 60 0.97 -1.29 -12.41
N THR A 61 1.71 -0.88 -13.45
CA THR A 61 1.44 -1.29 -14.84
C THR A 61 2.51 -2.14 -15.48
N LYS A 62 3.76 -2.08 -14.97
CA LYS A 62 4.86 -2.85 -15.52
C LYS A 62 4.53 -4.33 -15.38
N ASP A 63 4.68 -5.09 -16.47
CA ASP A 63 4.61 -6.55 -16.42
C ASP A 63 5.97 -7.06 -15.94
N ASN A 64 6.05 -7.37 -14.65
CA ASN A 64 7.28 -7.82 -13.99
C ASN A 64 7.40 -9.35 -13.99
N GLY A 65 6.59 -10.09 -14.76
CA GLY A 65 6.63 -11.55 -14.74
C GLY A 65 6.35 -12.16 -13.36
N ASN A 66 5.50 -11.52 -12.55
CA ASN A 66 5.19 -11.85 -11.15
C ASN A 66 6.31 -11.60 -10.12
N GLU A 67 7.30 -10.74 -10.41
CA GLU A 67 8.30 -10.33 -9.40
C GLU A 67 7.70 -9.62 -8.17
N TYR A 68 6.49 -9.08 -8.29
CA TYR A 68 5.76 -8.45 -7.18
C TYR A 68 4.60 -9.32 -6.73
N GLU A 69 4.63 -9.70 -5.45
CA GLU A 69 3.49 -10.30 -4.76
C GLU A 69 2.76 -9.23 -3.94
N VAL A 70 1.44 -9.31 -3.91
CA VAL A 70 0.61 -8.48 -3.02
C VAL A 70 0.23 -9.32 -1.81
N PRO A 71 1.00 -9.26 -0.70
CA PRO A 71 0.74 -10.13 0.44
C PRO A 71 -0.62 -9.81 1.05
N THR A 72 -1.45 -10.85 1.19
CA THR A 72 -2.72 -10.75 1.89
C THR A 72 -2.51 -10.25 3.31
N ASN A 73 -3.19 -9.17 3.68
CA ASN A 73 -3.18 -8.66 5.04
C ASN A 73 -4.39 -9.20 5.83
N LYS A 74 -4.12 -10.08 6.81
CA LYS A 74 -5.13 -10.73 7.66
C LYS A 74 -6.07 -9.74 8.37
N ALA A 75 -5.59 -8.54 8.71
CA ALA A 75 -6.42 -7.52 9.34
C ALA A 75 -7.53 -7.03 8.40
N PHE A 76 -7.23 -6.87 7.10
CA PHE A 76 -8.24 -6.49 6.12
C PHE A 76 -9.20 -7.64 5.80
N LYS A 77 -8.77 -8.91 5.88
CA LYS A 77 -9.67 -10.06 5.73
C LYS A 77 -10.79 -10.08 6.77
N LEU A 78 -10.48 -9.72 8.02
CA LEU A 78 -11.49 -9.62 9.07
C LEU A 78 -12.53 -8.52 8.78
N LEU A 79 -12.10 -7.42 8.15
CA LEU A 79 -12.97 -6.29 7.83
C LEU A 79 -13.79 -6.49 6.54
N LEU A 80 -13.19 -7.11 5.51
CA LEU A 80 -13.76 -7.20 4.17
C LEU A 80 -14.36 -8.58 3.85
N GLY A 81 -14.10 -9.59 4.67
CA GLY A 81 -14.47 -10.98 4.43
C GLY A 81 -13.42 -11.75 3.63
N GLU A 82 -13.36 -13.07 3.84
CA GLU A 82 -12.37 -13.95 3.23
C GLU A 82 -12.48 -14.03 1.70
N TYR A 83 -13.69 -13.85 1.18
CA TYR A 83 -14.02 -13.90 -0.25
C TYR A 83 -14.15 -12.51 -0.90
N SER A 84 -13.60 -11.46 -0.25
CA SER A 84 -13.58 -10.13 -0.83
C SER A 84 -12.80 -10.10 -2.15
N ILE A 85 -13.30 -9.33 -3.10
CA ILE A 85 -12.66 -9.09 -4.40
C ILE A 85 -11.25 -8.51 -4.23
N ALA A 86 -11.03 -7.74 -3.15
CA ALA A 86 -9.75 -7.16 -2.79
C ALA A 86 -8.64 -8.21 -2.54
N PHE A 87 -8.99 -9.49 -2.39
CA PHE A 87 -8.05 -10.61 -2.21
C PHE A 87 -8.05 -11.60 -3.38
N LEU A 88 -8.80 -11.33 -4.45
CA LEU A 88 -8.70 -12.13 -5.66
C LEU A 88 -7.44 -11.74 -6.43
N GLU A 89 -6.82 -12.74 -7.06
CA GLU A 89 -5.62 -12.56 -7.89
C GLU A 89 -5.87 -13.10 -9.30
N GLY A 90 -5.06 -12.63 -10.26
CA GLY A 90 -5.04 -13.12 -11.64
C GLY A 90 -6.42 -13.11 -12.31
N ASP A 91 -6.78 -14.23 -12.92
CA ASP A 91 -8.05 -14.36 -13.66
C ASP A 91 -9.27 -14.21 -12.77
N ARG A 92 -9.23 -14.66 -11.51
CA ARG A 92 -10.37 -14.49 -10.59
C ARG A 92 -10.65 -13.01 -10.34
N HIS A 93 -9.60 -12.21 -10.16
CA HIS A 93 -9.73 -10.76 -10.05
C HIS A 93 -10.22 -10.13 -11.36
N ARG A 94 -9.63 -10.52 -12.50
CA ARG A 94 -9.96 -9.98 -13.84
C ARG A 94 -11.41 -10.28 -14.25
N ILE A 95 -11.86 -11.52 -14.03
CA ILE A 95 -13.20 -11.98 -14.42
C ILE A 95 -14.28 -11.27 -13.60
N PHE A 96 -14.05 -11.05 -12.30
CA PHE A 96 -15.00 -10.34 -11.45
C PHE A 96 -15.38 -8.95 -12.01
N PHE A 97 -14.44 -8.23 -12.62
CA PHE A 97 -14.69 -6.93 -13.25
C PHE A 97 -15.26 -6.99 -14.67
N LYS A 98 -15.26 -8.16 -15.33
CA LYS A 98 -15.79 -8.35 -16.69
C LYS A 98 -17.19 -8.95 -16.73
N SER A 99 -17.79 -9.30 -15.60
CA SER A 99 -19.10 -9.97 -15.55
C SER A 99 -20.23 -9.03 -16.00
N PRO A 100 -21.04 -9.42 -17.01
CA PRO A 100 -22.07 -8.56 -17.63
C PRO A 100 -23.27 -8.26 -16.72
N ASP A 101 -23.47 -9.01 -15.64
CA ASP A 101 -24.65 -8.88 -14.77
C ASP A 101 -24.54 -7.79 -13.69
N ARG A 102 -23.48 -6.96 -13.70
CA ARG A 102 -23.26 -5.94 -12.67
C ARG A 102 -23.77 -4.56 -13.07
N LYS A 103 -24.97 -4.22 -12.59
CA LYS A 103 -25.36 -2.83 -12.33
C LYS A 103 -24.67 -2.36 -11.05
N ILE A 104 -23.81 -1.35 -11.18
CA ILE A 104 -23.35 -0.55 -10.05
C ILE A 104 -24.37 0.57 -9.84
#